data_AF-A0A536ALH5-F1
#
_entry.id   AF-A0A536ALH5-F1
#
_cell.length_a   1.000
_cell.length_b   1.000
_cell.length_c   1.000
_cell.angle_alpha   90.00
_cell.angle_beta   90.00
_cell.angle_gamma   90.00
#
_symmetry.space_group_name_H-M   'P 1'
#
loop_
_entity.id
_entity.type
_entity.pdbx_description
1 polymer ?
#
loop_
_entity_poly.entity_id
_entity_poly.type
_entity_poly.pdbx_seq_one_letter_code
_entity_poly.pdbx_strand_id
1 'polypeptide(L)'
;MSSAIVLATTAENAEALLSGERDRDHRRFPPKKLPARAYLAVVGTGSVVGECELGAAERHTSKGWALPVSKPRRYRKPRPVADFGLAKIPRSFRYVEV
;
A
#
# COMPACT_ATOMS: atom_id res chain seq x y z
N MET A 1 17.62 8.31 4.10
CA MET A 1 16.97 7.45 3.07
C MET A 1 15.50 7.31 3.44
N SER A 2 14.59 7.82 2.62
CA SER A 2 13.14 7.68 2.85
C SER A 2 12.70 6.29 2.42
N SER A 3 12.49 5.38 3.37
CA SER A 3 11.99 4.04 3.08
C SER A 3 10.52 4.11 2.64
N ALA A 4 10.23 3.66 1.42
CA ALA A 4 8.87 3.42 0.98
C ALA A 4 8.50 1.95 1.21
N ILE A 5 7.22 1.62 1.03
CA ILE A 5 6.73 0.24 1.10
C ILE A 5 6.01 -0.14 -0.18
N VAL A 6 6.23 -1.36 -0.64
CA VAL A 6 5.28 -2.04 -1.53
C VAL A 6 4.28 -2.76 -0.64
N LEU A 7 3.02 -2.37 -0.74
CA LEU A 7 1.91 -2.82 0.07
C LEU A 7 1.04 -3.77 -0.77
N ALA A 8 0.95 -5.03 -0.36
CA ALA A 8 0.08 -6.00 -1.01
C ALA A 8 -1.37 -5.75 -0.62
N THR A 9 -2.25 -5.68 -1.61
CA THR A 9 -3.68 -5.40 -1.44
C THR A 9 -4.52 -6.15 -2.48
N THR A 10 -5.83 -6.23 -2.26
CA THR A 10 -6.77 -6.75 -3.26
C THR A 10 -7.09 -5.67 -4.29
N ALA A 11 -7.61 -6.07 -5.46
CA ALA A 11 -8.02 -5.12 -6.50
C ALA A 11 -9.11 -4.16 -5.99
N GLU A 12 -10.12 -4.69 -5.29
CA GLU A 12 -11.21 -3.92 -4.69
C GLU A 12 -10.70 -2.89 -3.67
N ASN A 13 -9.79 -3.30 -2.77
CA ASN A 13 -9.24 -2.37 -1.78
C ASN A 13 -8.34 -1.31 -2.43
N ALA A 14 -7.54 -1.68 -3.43
CA ALA A 14 -6.75 -0.72 -4.18
C ALA A 14 -7.65 0.31 -4.88
N GLU A 15 -8.73 -0.15 -5.51
CA GLU A 15 -9.70 0.72 -6.17
C GLU A 15 -10.32 1.70 -5.20
N ALA A 16 -10.85 1.22 -4.06
CA ALA A 16 -11.49 2.05 -3.05
C ALA A 16 -10.54 3.08 -2.42
N LEU A 17 -9.28 2.71 -2.17
CA LEU A 17 -8.26 3.64 -1.66
C LEU A 17 -7.88 4.69 -2.70
N LEU A 18 -7.73 4.28 -3.96
CA LEU A 18 -7.29 5.16 -5.04
C LEU A 18 -8.41 6.08 -5.57
N SER A 19 -9.67 5.68 -5.42
CA SER A 19 -10.84 6.53 -5.72
C SER A 19 -11.16 7.51 -4.59
N GLY A 20 -10.65 7.27 -3.38
CA GLY A 20 -11.00 8.03 -2.18
C GLY A 20 -12.30 7.58 -1.50
N GLU A 21 -12.96 6.53 -2.00
CA GLU A 21 -14.12 5.91 -1.34
C GLU A 21 -13.75 5.38 0.05
N ARG A 22 -12.49 4.95 0.22
CA ARG A 22 -11.94 4.53 1.50
C ARG A 22 -10.73 5.39 1.87
N ASP A 23 -10.74 5.87 3.10
CA ASP A 23 -9.70 6.74 3.68
C ASP A 23 -8.68 5.98 4.55
N ARG A 24 -8.85 4.66 4.73
CA ARG A 24 -8.04 3.85 5.65
C ARG A 24 -7.72 2.45 5.12
N ASP A 25 -6.46 2.06 5.23
CA ASP A 25 -6.03 0.65 5.10
C ASP A 25 -6.07 -0.01 6.48
N HIS A 26 -6.54 -1.25 6.56
CA HIS A 26 -6.61 -1.99 7.83
C HIS A 26 -5.62 -3.14 7.85
N ARG A 27 -4.77 -3.18 8.88
CA ARG A 27 -3.70 -4.19 9.03
C ARG A 27 -3.71 -4.82 10.40
N ARG A 28 -3.66 -6.15 10.47
CA ARG A 28 -3.38 -6.86 11.73
C ARG A 28 -2.02 -6.49 12.31
N PHE A 29 -1.00 -6.41 11.43
CA PHE A 29 0.37 -6.03 11.78
C PHE A 29 0.83 -4.89 10.87
N PRO A 30 0.78 -3.62 11.34
CA PRO A 30 1.16 -2.48 10.53
C PRO A 30 2.69 -2.41 10.30
N PRO A 31 3.15 -1.75 9.24
CA PRO A 31 4.56 -1.40 9.08
C PRO A 31 5.08 -0.60 10.27
N LYS A 32 6.29 -0.93 10.74
CA LYS A 32 6.93 -0.24 11.88
C LYS A 32 7.40 1.18 11.55
N LYS A 33 7.68 1.49 10.28
CA LYS A 33 8.15 2.80 9.83
C LYS A 33 7.00 3.50 9.10
N LEU A 34 6.18 4.24 9.85
CA LEU A 34 5.08 5.06 9.37
C LEU A 34 5.21 6.48 9.97
N PRO A 35 4.78 7.55 9.27
CA PRO A 35 4.17 7.54 7.94
C PRO A 35 5.16 7.17 6.82
N ALA A 36 4.67 6.56 5.75
CA ALA A 36 5.50 6.17 4.61
C ALA A 36 4.73 6.22 3.28
N ARG A 37 5.44 6.41 2.17
CA ARG A 37 4.88 6.21 0.83
C ARG A 37 4.61 4.72 0.62
N ALA A 38 3.40 4.40 0.18
CA ALA A 38 2.96 3.04 -0.08
C ALA A 38 2.61 2.86 -1.56
N TYR A 39 3.27 1.92 -2.22
CA TYR A 39 2.98 1.44 -3.56
C TYR A 39 1.98 0.29 -3.49
N LEU A 40 0.79 0.45 -4.07
CA LEU A 40 -0.29 -0.54 -3.95
C LEU A 40 -0.11 -1.65 -5.00
N ALA A 41 0.39 -2.80 -4.56
CA ALA A 41 0.55 -4.00 -5.37
C ALA A 41 -0.67 -4.91 -5.28
N VAL A 42 -1.32 -5.20 -6.40
CA VAL A 42 -2.52 -6.04 -6.44
C VAL A 42 -2.12 -7.51 -6.47
N VAL A 43 -2.47 -8.26 -5.43
CA VAL A 43 -2.14 -9.69 -5.33
C VAL A 43 -2.59 -10.48 -6.55
N GLY A 44 -1.77 -11.43 -7.01
CA GLY A 44 -2.04 -12.23 -8.21
C GLY A 44 -1.74 -11.56 -9.55
N THR A 45 -1.44 -10.25 -9.59
CA THR A 45 -1.22 -9.52 -10.85
C THR A 45 0.24 -9.21 -11.18
N GLY A 46 1.14 -9.36 -10.20
CA GLY A 46 2.54 -8.93 -10.34
C GLY A 46 2.74 -7.42 -10.51
N SER A 47 1.70 -6.61 -10.31
CA SER A 47 1.68 -5.19 -10.70
C SER A 47 1.28 -4.25 -9.56
N VAL A 48 1.85 -3.05 -9.60
CA VAL A 48 1.53 -1.88 -8.78
C VAL A 48 0.61 -0.95 -9.57
N VAL A 49 -0.55 -0.63 -9.01
CA VAL A 49 -1.62 0.12 -9.71
C VAL A 49 -1.69 1.60 -9.31
N GLY A 50 -0.98 1.98 -8.24
CA GLY A 50 -0.94 3.35 -7.76
C GLY A 50 -0.09 3.47 -6.50
N GLU A 51 -0.12 4.66 -5.92
CA GLU A 51 0.59 5.01 -4.70
C GLU A 51 -0.28 5.88 -3.79
N CYS A 52 0.07 5.90 -2.50
CA CYS A 52 -0.50 6.81 -1.52
C CYS A 52 0.51 7.09 -0.39
N GLU A 53 0.18 8.03 0.49
CA GLU A 53 0.83 8.20 1.79
C GLU A 53 0.04 7.44 2.85
N LEU A 54 0.70 6.48 3.49
CA LEU A 54 0.16 5.67 4.58
C LEU A 54 0.62 6.27 5.91
N GLY A 55 -0.33 6.74 6.72
CA GLY A 55 -0.05 7.38 8.00
C GLY A 55 0.20 6.39 9.14
N ALA A 56 0.50 6.92 10.32
CA ALA A 56 0.70 6.15 11.54
C ALA A 56 -0.59 5.43 11.97
N ALA A 57 -0.45 4.30 12.68
CA ALA A 57 -1.60 3.57 13.19
C ALA A 57 -2.37 4.38 14.24
N GLU A 58 -3.67 4.60 14.00
CA GLU A 58 -4.50 5.43 14.88
C GLU A 58 -5.27 4.58 15.90
N ARG A 59 -6.09 3.65 15.41
CA ARG A 59 -7.05 2.88 16.23
C ARG A 59 -7.00 1.40 15.88
N HIS A 60 -7.16 0.55 16.89
CA HIS A 60 -7.34 -0.88 16.69
C HIS A 60 -8.83 -1.22 16.60
N THR A 61 -9.25 -1.80 15.47
CA THR A 61 -10.64 -2.17 15.19
C THR A 61 -10.77 -3.69 15.08
N SER A 62 -12.00 -4.20 14.90
CA SER A 62 -12.23 -5.62 14.57
C SER A 62 -11.54 -6.07 13.27
N LYS A 63 -11.19 -5.12 12.38
CA LYS A 63 -10.48 -5.38 11.12
C LYS A 63 -8.95 -5.20 11.24
N GLY A 64 -8.44 -4.89 12.44
CA GLY A 64 -7.03 -4.57 12.72
C GLY A 64 -6.78 -3.08 12.91
N TRP A 65 -5.51 -2.68 12.88
CA TRP A 65 -5.07 -1.29 12.99
C TRP A 65 -5.47 -0.50 11.76
N ALA A 66 -6.15 0.63 11.98
CA ALA A 66 -6.52 1.55 10.93
C ALA A 66 -5.36 2.50 10.65
N LEU A 67 -4.92 2.51 9.38
CA LEU A 67 -3.86 3.35 8.87
C LEU A 67 -4.48 4.38 7.94
N PRO A 68 -4.44 5.69 8.27
CA PRO A 68 -5.02 6.72 7.42
C PRO A 68 -4.27 6.79 6.09
N VAL A 69 -5.00 6.96 5.00
CA VAL A 69 -4.49 7.06 3.64
C VAL A 69 -4.70 8.47 3.15
N SER A 70 -3.65 9.06 2.58
CA SER A 70 -3.70 10.39 1.99
C SER A 70 -2.97 10.43 0.66
N LYS A 71 -3.23 11.47 -0.13
CA LYS A 71 -2.64 11.68 -1.47
C LYS A 71 -2.70 10.42 -2.37
N PRO A 72 -3.88 9.78 -2.53
CA PRO A 72 -4.01 8.65 -3.43
C PRO A 72 -3.71 9.09 -4.87
N ARG A 73 -2.91 8.30 -5.57
CA ARG A 73 -2.57 8.53 -6.98
C ARG A 73 -2.64 7.23 -7.76
N ARG A 74 -3.61 7.15 -8.65
CA ARG A 74 -3.74 6.04 -9.60
C ARG A 74 -2.74 6.20 -10.74
N TYR A 75 -2.09 5.11 -11.13
CA TYR A 75 -1.26 5.10 -12.32
C TYR A 75 -2.11 4.89 -13.57
N ARG A 76 -1.78 5.62 -14.65
CA ARG A 76 -2.44 5.44 -15.95
C ARG A 76 -2.23 4.03 -16.51
N LYS A 77 -1.05 3.45 -16.26
CA LYS A 77 -0.72 2.06 -16.59
C LYS A 77 -0.13 1.39 -15.34
N PRO A 78 -0.57 0.18 -14.96
CA PRO A 78 0.08 -0.56 -13.90
C PRO A 78 1.57 -0.75 -14.17
N ARG A 79 2.39 -0.69 -13.13
CA ARG A 79 3.84 -0.88 -13.18
C ARG A 79 4.19 -2.27 -12.66
N PRO A 80 5.12 -3.01 -13.29
CA PRO A 80 5.53 -4.31 -12.77
C PRO A 80 6.21 -4.15 -11.40
N VAL A 81 6.02 -5.12 -10.51
CA VAL A 81 6.60 -5.08 -9.15
C VAL A 81 8.15 -5.13 -9.17
N ALA A 82 8.73 -5.61 -10.27
CA ALA A 82 10.17 -5.61 -10.52
C ALA A 82 10.77 -4.20 -10.58
N ASP A 83 10.01 -3.19 -11.02
CA ASP A 83 10.44 -1.77 -11.00
C ASP A 83 10.78 -1.26 -9.59
N PHE A 84 10.29 -1.96 -8.56
CA PHE A 84 10.48 -1.62 -7.15
C PHE A 84 11.50 -2.55 -6.46
N GLY A 85 12.32 -3.27 -7.24
CA GLY A 85 13.37 -4.15 -6.73
C GLY A 85 12.86 -5.47 -6.15
N LEU A 86 11.65 -5.89 -6.49
CA LEU A 86 11.02 -7.10 -5.96
C LEU A 86 10.77 -8.14 -7.06
N ALA A 87 11.19 -9.38 -6.83
CA ALA A 87 10.91 -10.48 -7.74
C ALA A 87 9.43 -10.92 -7.74
N LYS A 88 8.70 -10.65 -6.66
CA LYS A 88 7.27 -10.98 -6.50
C LYS A 88 6.59 -10.05 -5.51
N ILE A 89 5.26 -10.01 -5.57
CA ILE A 89 4.43 -9.27 -4.61
C ILE A 89 4.62 -9.86 -3.20
N PRO A 90 4.85 -9.04 -2.17
CA PRO A 90 4.98 -9.52 -0.79
C PRO A 90 3.64 -10.05 -0.24
N ARG A 91 3.67 -10.87 0.83
CA ARG A 91 2.44 -11.35 1.47
C ARG A 91 1.64 -10.26 2.20
N SER A 92 2.32 -9.22 2.68
CA SER A 92 1.68 -8.09 3.39
C SER A 92 2.29 -6.78 2.91
N PHE A 93 3.57 -6.55 3.21
CA PHE A 93 4.33 -5.43 2.70
C PHE A 93 5.83 -5.77 2.66
N ARG A 94 6.61 -4.96 1.94
CA ARG A 94 8.08 -4.99 1.96
C ARG A 94 8.59 -3.56 1.86
N TYR A 95 9.61 -3.23 2.64
CA TYR A 95 10.33 -1.97 2.47
C TYR A 95 11.16 -2.02 1.19
N VAL A 96 11.16 -0.92 0.46
CA VAL A 96 11.94 -0.73 -0.75
C VAL A 96 12.69 0.59 -0.67
N GLU A 97 13.83 0.62 -1.34
CA GLU A 97 14.58 1.84 -1.62
C GLU A 97 14.11 2.35 -2.98
N VAL A 98 13.73 3.62 -3.05
CA VAL A 98 13.21 4.31 -4.24
C VAL A 98 13.85 5.68 -4.36
#